data_AF-A0A1Z5T648-F1
#
_entry.id   AF-A0A1Z5T648-F1
#
_cell.length_a   1.000
_cell.length_b   1.000
_cell.length_c   1.000
_cell.angle_alpha   90.00
_cell.angle_beta   90.00
_cell.angle_gamma   90.00
#
_symmetry.space_group_name_H-M   'P 1'
#
loop_
_entity.id
_entity.type
_entity.pdbx_description
1 polymer ?
#
loop_
_entity_poly.entity_id
_entity_poly.type
_entity_poly.pdbx_seq_one_letter_code
_entity_poly.pdbx_strand_id
1 'polypeptide(L)'
;MSDSTTTTTNPIDPARFALALESLPIDSLHAKAAEIQNSIAHLRSSNAQMLPFAEEQDDQDCKEAMFENLTVIGRMNERIRLLKAEVERRGLPWAPEGEGENGVGAAGNVDGEGEAVVVVNGDGSHGGERRQGGAWTVNSAVGGETTQPRAPSGRLTDEELRRQLEAQMDGDADAGDEGVHL
;
A
#
# COMPACT_ATOMS: atom_id res chain seq x y z
N MET A 1 -25.88 31.97 -16.62
CA MET A 1 -24.45 31.61 -16.62
C MET A 1 -24.14 31.22 -15.19
N SER A 2 -24.21 29.93 -14.89
CA SER A 2 -24.03 29.42 -13.53
C SER A 2 -22.54 29.19 -13.31
N ASP A 3 -21.97 29.93 -12.35
CA ASP A 3 -20.63 29.71 -11.84
C ASP A 3 -20.57 28.30 -11.23
N SER A 4 -19.95 27.37 -11.96
CA SER A 4 -19.53 26.08 -11.41
C SER A 4 -18.44 26.36 -10.39
N THR A 5 -18.81 26.38 -9.11
CA THR A 5 -17.87 26.40 -7.99
C THR A 5 -17.13 25.06 -7.94
N THR A 6 -16.18 24.85 -8.84
CA THR A 6 -15.17 23.81 -8.69
C THR A 6 -14.32 24.21 -7.50
N THR A 7 -14.63 23.63 -6.33
CA THR A 7 -13.71 23.64 -5.19
C THR A 7 -12.46 22.89 -5.65
N THR A 8 -11.53 23.61 -6.26
CA THR A 8 -10.18 23.12 -6.53
C THR A 8 -9.59 22.81 -5.16
N THR A 9 -9.60 21.52 -4.78
CA THR A 9 -8.79 20.98 -3.70
C THR A 9 -7.34 21.23 -4.09
N ASN A 10 -6.87 22.44 -3.81
CA ASN A 10 -5.54 22.84 -4.17
C ASN A 10 -4.61 22.16 -3.16
N PRO A 11 -3.66 21.33 -3.60
CA PRO A 11 -2.70 20.72 -2.69
C PRO A 11 -1.99 21.81 -1.88
N ILE A 12 -1.72 21.54 -0.59
CA ILE A 12 -0.93 22.46 0.23
C ILE A 12 0.41 22.76 -0.47
N ASP A 13 0.77 24.05 -0.46
CA ASP A 13 2.01 24.55 -1.02
C ASP A 13 3.24 23.77 -0.49
N PRO A 14 4.19 23.37 -1.35
CA PRO A 14 5.34 22.57 -0.93
C PRO A 14 6.17 23.21 0.19
N ALA A 15 6.31 24.54 0.21
CA ALA A 15 7.07 25.22 1.26
C ALA A 15 6.32 25.17 2.61
N ARG A 16 4.98 25.33 2.62
CA ARG A 16 4.20 25.11 3.83
C ARG A 16 4.28 23.67 4.32
N PHE A 17 4.28 22.70 3.40
CA PHE A 17 4.43 21.29 3.76
C PHE A 17 5.77 21.06 4.45
N ALA A 18 6.88 21.57 3.89
CA ALA A 18 8.22 21.44 4.48
C ALA A 18 8.31 22.03 5.90
N LEU A 19 7.77 23.24 6.11
CA LEU A 19 7.75 23.87 7.44
C LEU A 19 7.00 23.05 8.48
N ALA A 20 5.92 22.36 8.09
CA ALA A 20 5.19 21.50 9.00
C ALA A 20 6.04 20.30 9.46
N LEU A 21 6.86 19.73 8.56
CA LEU A 21 7.66 18.54 8.84
C LEU A 21 8.65 18.74 10.00
N GLU A 22 9.18 19.95 10.18
CA GLU A 22 10.17 20.26 11.22
C GLU A 22 9.70 19.92 12.64
N SER A 23 8.39 19.99 12.88
CA SER A 23 7.78 19.74 14.19
C SER A 23 7.31 18.29 14.40
N LEU A 24 7.30 17.46 13.36
CA LEU A 24 6.78 16.09 13.43
C LEU A 24 7.82 15.12 14.03
N PRO A 25 7.40 14.12 14.83
CA PRO A 25 8.26 12.99 15.21
C PRO A 25 8.74 12.17 14.01
N ILE A 26 9.87 11.49 14.14
CA ILE A 26 10.47 10.71 13.05
C ILE A 26 9.55 9.59 12.54
N ASP A 27 8.90 8.86 13.45
CA ASP A 27 7.96 7.80 13.10
C ASP A 27 6.78 8.34 12.28
N SER A 28 6.35 9.57 12.58
CA SER A 28 5.29 10.24 11.81
C SER A 28 5.75 10.61 10.39
N LEU A 29 7.04 10.91 10.18
CA LEU A 29 7.59 11.16 8.84
C LEU A 29 7.58 9.89 7.99
N HIS A 30 8.02 8.76 8.56
CA HIS A 30 7.99 7.46 7.86
C HIS A 30 6.56 6.98 7.60
N ALA A 31 5.66 7.08 8.60
CA ALA A 31 4.25 6.76 8.41
C ALA A 31 3.61 7.60 7.30
N LYS A 32 3.94 8.90 7.22
CA LYS A 32 3.45 9.75 6.14
C LYS A 32 4.03 9.37 4.77
N ALA A 33 5.29 8.95 4.73
CA ALA A 33 5.91 8.46 3.51
C ALA A 33 5.21 7.20 2.98
N ALA A 34 4.93 6.24 3.86
CA ALA A 34 4.21 5.02 3.51
C ALA A 34 2.79 5.30 2.99
N GLU A 35 2.04 6.19 3.64
CA GLU A 35 0.72 6.64 3.18
C GLU A 35 0.75 7.22 1.75
N ILE A 36 1.74 8.08 1.48
CA ILE A 36 1.91 8.71 0.17
C ILE A 36 2.35 7.66 -0.87
N GLN A 37 3.24 6.74 -0.53
CA GLN A 37 3.66 5.66 -1.42
C GLN A 37 2.49 4.74 -1.80
N ASN A 38 1.63 4.40 -0.84
CA ASN A 38 0.41 3.64 -1.09
C ASN A 38 -0.52 4.41 -2.04
N SER A 39 -0.70 5.71 -1.82
CA SER A 39 -1.50 6.56 -2.70
C SER A 39 -0.95 6.60 -4.13
N ILE A 40 0.38 6.70 -4.30
CA ILE A 40 1.05 6.62 -5.61
C ILE A 40 0.80 5.24 -6.26
N ALA A 41 0.92 4.16 -5.50
CA ALA A 41 0.69 2.80 -5.99
C ALA A 41 -0.74 2.62 -6.52
N HIS A 42 -1.74 3.14 -5.79
CA HIS A 42 -3.13 3.13 -6.22
C HIS A 42 -3.35 3.95 -7.49
N LEU A 43 -2.78 5.17 -7.59
CA LEU A 43 -2.90 5.99 -8.80
C LEU A 43 -2.26 5.32 -10.03
N ARG A 44 -1.11 4.67 -9.86
CA ARG A 44 -0.47 3.89 -10.93
C ARG A 44 -1.31 2.71 -11.37
N SER A 45 -1.91 1.98 -10.42
CA SER A 45 -2.82 0.88 -10.74
C SER A 45 -4.07 1.36 -11.47
N SER A 46 -4.66 2.48 -11.02
CA SER A 46 -5.82 3.09 -11.68
C SER A 46 -5.49 3.53 -13.11
N ASN A 47 -4.33 4.16 -13.33
CA ASN A 47 -3.88 4.50 -14.68
C ASN A 47 -3.66 3.27 -15.56
N ALA A 48 -3.09 2.19 -15.02
CA ALA A 48 -2.92 0.94 -15.76
C ALA A 48 -4.27 0.31 -16.16
N GLN A 49 -5.30 0.45 -15.33
CA GLN A 49 -6.66 -0.03 -15.61
C GLN A 49 -7.39 0.84 -16.65
N MET A 50 -7.11 2.14 -16.70
CA MET A 50 -7.71 3.07 -17.69
C MET A 50 -7.06 2.99 -19.07
N LEU A 51 -5.80 2.55 -19.15
CA LEU A 51 -5.04 2.45 -20.40
C LEU A 51 -5.79 1.74 -21.56
N PRO A 52 -6.42 0.57 -21.40
CA PRO A 52 -7.16 -0.07 -22.50
C PRO A 52 -8.32 0.78 -23.03
N PHE A 53 -9.00 1.54 -22.18
CA PHE A 53 -10.08 2.43 -22.62
C PHE A 53 -9.52 3.65 -23.39
N ALA A 54 -8.43 4.23 -22.89
CA ALA A 54 -7.76 5.34 -23.54
C ALA A 54 -7.17 4.97 -24.92
N GLU A 55 -6.63 3.76 -25.08
CA GLU A 55 -5.97 3.33 -26.33
C GLU A 55 -6.93 2.64 -27.30
N GLU A 56 -7.74 1.68 -26.84
CA GLU A 56 -8.57 0.85 -27.73
C GLU A 56 -9.87 1.54 -28.12
N GLN A 57 -10.43 2.35 -27.21
CA GLN A 57 -11.70 3.05 -27.42
C GLN A 57 -11.50 4.53 -27.74
N ASP A 58 -10.24 4.98 -27.81
CA ASP A 58 -9.82 6.37 -28.02
C ASP A 58 -10.48 7.35 -27.04
N ASP A 59 -10.83 6.88 -25.83
CA ASP A 59 -11.59 7.64 -24.85
C ASP A 59 -10.77 8.81 -24.30
N GLN A 60 -11.21 10.02 -24.65
CA GLN A 60 -10.56 11.27 -24.28
C GLN A 60 -10.67 11.57 -22.78
N ASP A 61 -11.79 11.24 -22.14
CA ASP A 61 -11.99 11.47 -20.71
C ASP A 61 -11.05 10.58 -19.90
N CYS A 62 -10.85 9.33 -20.35
CA CYS A 62 -9.86 8.42 -19.75
C CYS A 62 -8.43 8.97 -19.88
N LYS A 63 -8.05 9.54 -21.04
CA LYS A 63 -6.73 10.15 -21.23
C LYS A 63 -6.51 11.35 -20.31
N GLU A 64 -7.53 12.20 -20.17
CA GLU A 64 -7.48 13.38 -19.31
C GLU A 64 -7.34 12.98 -17.83
N ALA A 65 -8.17 12.04 -17.37
CA ALA A 65 -8.07 11.50 -16.01
C ALA A 65 -6.70 10.90 -15.71
N MET A 66 -6.11 10.16 -16.66
CA MET A 66 -4.76 9.63 -16.52
C MET A 66 -3.69 10.73 -16.41
N PHE A 67 -3.81 11.80 -17.20
CA PHE A 67 -2.88 12.93 -17.16
C PHE A 67 -2.97 13.71 -15.83
N GLU A 68 -4.19 13.90 -15.31
CA GLU A 68 -4.41 14.49 -14.00
C GLU A 68 -3.79 13.64 -12.89
N ASN A 69 -3.98 12.31 -12.92
CA ASN A 69 -3.37 11.39 -11.98
C ASN A 69 -1.83 11.45 -12.02
N LEU A 70 -1.22 11.57 -13.21
CA LEU A 70 0.23 11.76 -13.35
C LEU A 70 0.70 13.06 -12.69
N THR A 71 -0.07 14.14 -12.83
CA THR A 71 0.21 15.42 -12.15
C THR A 71 0.17 15.26 -10.63
N VAL A 72 -0.82 14.53 -10.10
CA VAL A 72 -0.92 14.20 -8.67
C VAL A 72 0.27 13.37 -8.20
N ILE A 73 0.65 12.33 -8.96
CA ILE A 73 1.84 11.51 -8.69
C ILE A 73 3.10 12.38 -8.62
N GLY A 74 3.27 13.35 -9.52
CA GLY A 74 4.40 14.29 -9.50
C GLY A 74 4.49 15.06 -8.19
N ARG A 75 3.36 15.62 -7.73
CA ARG A 75 3.26 16.35 -6.44
C ARG A 75 3.48 15.43 -5.24
N MET A 76 2.98 14.21 -5.27
CA MET A 76 3.22 13.21 -4.22
C MET A 76 4.70 12.84 -4.12
N ASN A 77 5.39 12.66 -5.25
CA ASN A 77 6.84 12.42 -5.26
C ASN A 77 7.65 13.61 -4.73
N GLU A 78 7.22 14.85 -5.00
CA GLU A 78 7.81 16.03 -4.38
C GLU A 78 7.69 16.00 -2.85
N ARG A 79 6.54 15.60 -2.32
CA ARG A 79 6.35 15.44 -0.86
C ARG A 79 7.24 14.35 -0.28
N ILE A 80 7.42 13.22 -0.97
CA ILE A 80 8.40 12.19 -0.56
C ILE A 80 9.82 12.75 -0.50
N ARG A 81 10.22 13.58 -1.48
CA ARG A 81 11.55 14.23 -1.47
C ARG A 81 11.71 15.17 -0.27
N LEU A 82 10.68 15.92 0.09
CA LEU A 82 10.70 16.78 1.28
C LEU A 82 10.79 15.97 2.58
N LEU A 83 10.05 14.88 2.69
CA LEU A 83 10.13 13.96 3.83
C LEU A 83 11.54 13.37 3.96
N LYS A 84 12.12 12.91 2.85
CA LYS A 84 13.48 12.39 2.81
C LYS A 84 14.51 13.43 3.27
N ALA A 85 14.44 14.64 2.72
CA ALA A 85 15.33 15.72 3.10
C ALA A 85 15.24 16.06 4.60
N GLU A 86 14.04 16.03 5.18
CA GLU A 86 13.86 16.28 6.61
C GLU A 86 14.46 15.16 7.49
N VAL A 87 14.29 13.89 7.11
CA VAL A 87 14.91 12.76 7.83
C VAL A 87 16.44 12.86 7.78
N GLU A 88 17.00 13.12 6.60
CA GLU A 88 18.44 13.27 6.41
C GLU A 88 18.98 14.51 7.14
N ARG A 89 18.23 15.61 7.19
CA ARG A 89 18.58 16.81 7.98
C ARG A 89 18.70 16.51 9.48
N ARG A 90 17.96 15.52 9.98
CA ARG A 90 18.05 15.05 11.37
C ARG A 90 19.18 14.05 11.60
N GLY A 91 19.98 13.73 10.58
CA GLY A 91 21.12 12.83 10.66
C GLY A 91 20.76 11.34 10.64
N LEU A 92 19.53 11.00 10.24
CA LEU A 92 19.08 9.62 10.13
C LEU A 92 19.10 9.17 8.66
N PRO A 93 19.45 7.91 8.38
CA PRO A 93 19.36 7.37 7.03
C PRO A 93 17.90 7.24 6.60
N TRP A 94 17.60 7.61 5.36
CA TRP A 94 16.29 7.34 4.77
C TRP A 94 16.19 5.86 4.37
N ALA A 95 15.51 5.07 5.18
CA ALA A 95 15.10 3.71 4.84
C ALA A 95 13.60 3.69 4.53
N PRO A 96 13.18 3.62 3.25
CA PRO A 96 11.78 3.38 2.95
C PRO A 96 11.38 2.00 3.46
N GLU A 97 10.18 1.91 4.04
CA GLU A 97 9.64 0.67 4.60
C GLU A 97 9.57 -0.41 3.51
N GLY A 98 10.31 -1.51 3.69
CA GLY A 98 10.49 -2.58 2.70
C GLY A 98 11.95 -2.94 2.37
N GLU A 99 12.92 -2.12 2.77
CA GLU A 99 14.36 -2.40 2.64
C GLU A 99 15.00 -2.57 4.04
N GLY A 100 14.49 -3.52 4.84
CA GLY A 100 14.77 -3.51 6.28
C GLY A 100 14.71 -4.84 7.02
N GLU A 101 14.99 -5.97 6.38
CA GLU A 101 15.24 -7.24 7.10
C GLU A 101 16.62 -7.87 6.80
N ASN A 102 17.54 -7.10 6.20
CA ASN A 102 18.97 -7.44 6.15
C ASN A 102 19.82 -6.23 6.58
N GLY A 103 19.62 -5.79 7.82
CA GLY A 103 20.45 -4.79 8.47
C GLY A 103 21.80 -5.38 8.90
N VAL A 104 22.69 -5.64 7.95
CA VAL A 104 24.13 -5.75 8.23
C VAL A 104 24.87 -4.80 7.31
N GLY A 105 25.36 -3.70 7.90
CA GLY A 105 26.50 -2.97 7.38
C GLY A 105 26.20 -1.59 6.79
N ALA A 106 26.42 -0.54 7.61
CA ALA A 106 27.19 0.63 7.20
C ALA A 106 27.40 1.59 8.40
N ALA A 107 28.28 1.20 9.32
CA ALA A 107 29.03 2.14 10.15
C ALA A 107 30.46 1.59 10.29
N GLY A 108 31.15 1.48 9.16
CA GLY A 108 32.58 1.19 9.08
C GLY A 108 33.36 2.49 8.97
N ASN A 109 33.98 2.90 10.07
CA ASN A 109 35.20 3.70 10.07
C ASN A 109 36.04 3.21 11.26
N VAL A 110 36.79 2.14 11.03
CA VAL A 110 38.00 1.83 11.77
C VAL A 110 39.04 1.38 10.76
N ASP A 111 40.08 2.20 10.62
CA ASP A 111 41.30 1.89 9.90
C ASP A 111 41.92 0.59 10.45
N GLY A 112 42.23 -0.36 9.57
CA GLY A 112 42.78 -1.65 9.96
C GLY A 112 43.09 -2.52 8.75
N GLU A 113 44.35 -2.55 8.38
CA GLU A 113 44.98 -3.24 7.27
C GLU A 113 44.77 -4.78 7.34
N GLY A 114 44.48 -5.45 6.21
CA GLY A 114 44.67 -6.90 6.11
C GLY A 114 43.75 -7.70 5.16
N GLU A 115 44.36 -8.18 4.08
CA GLU A 115 44.06 -9.44 3.35
C GLU A 115 42.72 -9.61 2.61
N ALA A 116 42.84 -9.56 1.28
CA ALA A 116 41.82 -9.95 0.32
C ALA A 116 41.57 -11.47 0.35
N VAL A 117 40.35 -11.88 0.65
CA VAL A 117 39.87 -13.23 0.36
C VAL A 117 38.79 -13.14 -0.72
N VAL A 118 39.21 -13.40 -1.96
CA VAL A 118 38.31 -13.68 -3.07
C VAL A 118 37.74 -15.08 -2.84
N VAL A 119 36.43 -15.19 -2.57
CA VAL A 119 35.72 -16.46 -2.67
C VAL A 119 34.78 -16.39 -3.86
N VAL A 120 35.07 -17.26 -4.83
CA VAL A 120 34.45 -17.38 -6.14
C VAL A 120 33.15 -18.20 -6.06
N ASN A 121 32.19 -17.85 -6.92
CA ASN A 121 30.91 -18.54 -7.11
C ASN A 121 31.05 -19.93 -7.75
N GLY A 122 30.18 -20.87 -7.36
CA GLY A 122 29.89 -22.18 -7.97
C GLY A 122 29.17 -23.02 -6.91
N ASP A 123 28.01 -23.66 -7.12
CA ASP A 123 27.64 -24.63 -8.15
C ASP A 123 26.11 -24.88 -8.05
N GLY A 124 25.49 -25.25 -9.16
CA GLY A 124 24.04 -25.34 -9.32
C GLY A 124 23.46 -26.75 -9.19
N SER A 125 22.17 -26.80 -9.52
CA SER A 125 21.32 -27.98 -9.74
C SER A 125 20.74 -28.63 -8.48
N HIS A 126 19.41 -28.63 -8.35
CA HIS A 126 18.56 -29.71 -8.87
C HIS A 126 17.11 -29.21 -9.01
N GLY A 127 16.50 -29.57 -10.15
CA GLY A 127 15.17 -29.13 -10.55
C GLY A 127 14.02 -29.89 -9.91
N GLY A 128 12.85 -29.25 -10.00
CA GLY A 128 11.52 -29.82 -9.78
C GLY A 128 10.51 -29.04 -10.62
N GLU A 129 9.62 -29.77 -11.27
CA GLU A 129 8.79 -29.37 -12.40
C GLU A 129 7.66 -28.35 -12.14
N ARG A 130 7.55 -27.39 -13.06
CA ARG A 130 6.38 -27.00 -13.88
C ARG A 130 4.99 -26.79 -13.20
N ARG A 131 4.54 -25.55 -13.39
CA ARG A 131 3.23 -25.08 -13.92
C ARG A 131 2.08 -24.83 -12.92
N GLN A 132 1.73 -23.53 -12.82
CA GLN A 132 0.48 -22.91 -13.33
C GLN A 132 -0.25 -22.06 -12.29
N GLY A 133 -0.46 -20.77 -12.62
CA GLY A 133 -1.69 -20.04 -12.31
C GLY A 133 -1.89 -19.53 -10.87
N GLY A 134 -1.66 -18.22 -10.70
CA GLY A 134 -2.49 -17.30 -9.91
C GLY A 134 -3.04 -17.72 -8.55
N ALA A 135 -2.50 -17.12 -7.49
CA ALA A 135 -3.28 -16.49 -6.41
C ALA A 135 -2.32 -15.79 -5.45
N TRP A 136 -2.42 -14.47 -5.36
CA TRP A 136 -1.87 -13.72 -4.22
C TRP A 136 -2.58 -14.20 -2.95
N THR A 137 -1.87 -14.91 -2.08
CA THR A 137 -2.24 -15.05 -0.68
C THR A 137 -1.01 -14.73 0.16
N VAL A 138 -1.05 -13.59 0.83
CA VAL A 138 -0.10 -13.23 1.89
C VAL A 138 -0.74 -13.71 3.18
N ASN A 139 -0.15 -14.71 3.83
CA ASN A 139 0.16 -14.55 5.25
C ASN A 139 1.26 -15.51 5.67
N SER A 140 2.42 -14.91 5.94
CA SER A 140 3.52 -15.49 6.68
C SER A 140 3.18 -15.41 8.16
N ALA A 141 3.17 -16.53 8.86
CA ALA A 141 3.39 -16.57 10.31
C ALA A 141 3.97 -17.93 10.69
N VAL A 142 5.27 -17.92 10.92
CA VAL A 142 6.09 -18.98 11.48
C VAL A 142 5.79 -19.16 12.97
N GLY A 143 5.73 -20.44 13.37
CA GLY A 143 6.05 -21.07 14.67
C GLY A 143 5.97 -20.30 15.99
N GLY A 144 5.36 -20.95 16.99
CA GLY A 144 5.71 -20.76 18.40
C GLY A 144 4.54 -20.85 19.38
N GLU A 145 4.34 -22.05 19.90
CA GLU A 145 3.60 -22.45 21.11
C GLU A 145 3.15 -21.32 22.06
N THR A 146 1.83 -21.16 22.22
CA THR A 146 1.20 -20.29 23.24
C THR A 146 0.36 -21.13 24.20
N THR A 147 0.71 -21.07 25.49
CA THR A 147 -0.18 -21.44 26.60
C THR A 147 -1.32 -20.43 26.68
N GLN A 148 -2.53 -20.89 26.33
CA GLN A 148 -3.85 -20.51 26.85
C GLN A 148 -4.35 -19.04 26.83
N PRO A 149 -5.68 -18.82 26.90
CA PRO A 149 -6.40 -18.06 25.87
C PRO A 149 -6.77 -16.64 26.28
N ARG A 150 -6.86 -15.74 25.30
CA ARG A 150 -7.63 -14.51 25.41
C ARG A 150 -8.50 -14.35 24.15
N ALA A 151 -9.77 -14.03 24.40
CA ALA A 151 -10.91 -14.10 23.49
C ALA A 151 -10.69 -13.38 22.13
N PRO A 152 -11.23 -13.92 21.02
CA PRO A 152 -11.08 -13.33 19.71
C PRO A 152 -12.09 -12.20 19.47
N SER A 153 -11.52 -11.04 19.14
CA SER A 153 -12.15 -9.94 18.44
C SER A 153 -12.50 -10.36 17.00
N GLY A 154 -13.79 -10.35 16.67
CA GLY A 154 -14.31 -9.81 15.41
C GLY A 154 -13.99 -10.50 14.07
N ARG A 155 -13.69 -11.81 14.04
CA ARG A 155 -13.73 -12.58 12.80
C ARG A 155 -14.60 -13.81 13.02
N LEU A 156 -15.84 -13.75 12.52
CA LEU A 156 -16.76 -14.89 12.53
C LEU A 156 -16.11 -16.03 11.76
N THR A 157 -16.10 -17.22 12.35
CA THR A 157 -15.70 -18.43 11.64
C THR A 157 -16.77 -18.79 10.60
N ASP A 158 -16.41 -19.54 9.55
CA ASP A 158 -17.32 -19.90 8.45
C ASP A 158 -18.62 -20.57 8.93
N GLU A 159 -18.56 -21.29 10.06
CA GLU A 159 -19.72 -21.91 10.71
C GLU A 159 -20.65 -20.87 11.38
N GLU A 160 -20.09 -19.84 11.99
CA GLU A 160 -20.86 -18.74 12.61
C GLU A 160 -21.49 -17.85 11.53
N LEU A 161 -20.78 -17.60 10.43
CA LEU A 161 -21.31 -16.89 9.27
C LEU A 161 -22.47 -17.65 8.63
N ARG A 162 -22.34 -18.97 8.50
CA ARG A 162 -23.40 -19.85 7.98
C ARG A 162 -24.64 -19.80 8.88
N ARG A 163 -24.46 -19.90 10.20
CA ARG A 163 -25.56 -19.83 11.17
C ARG A 163 -26.25 -18.45 11.16
N GLN A 164 -25.51 -17.38 10.91
CA GLN A 164 -26.06 -16.02 10.79
C GLN A 164 -26.87 -15.82 9.50
N LEU A 165 -26.42 -16.40 8.38
CA LEU A 165 -27.15 -16.42 7.10
C LEU A 165 -28.45 -17.23 7.19
N GLU A 166 -28.44 -18.40 7.86
CA GLU A 166 -29.66 -19.18 8.12
C GLU A 166 -30.66 -18.39 8.97
N ALA A 167 -30.21 -17.74 10.05
CA ALA A 167 -31.08 -16.93 10.91
C ALA A 167 -31.69 -15.71 10.21
N GLN A 168 -31.00 -15.13 9.22
CA GLN A 168 -31.51 -14.01 8.43
C GLN A 168 -32.57 -14.45 7.41
N MET A 169 -32.49 -15.68 6.88
CA MET A 169 -33.48 -16.21 5.93
C MET A 169 -34.75 -16.74 6.60
N ASP A 170 -34.69 -17.20 7.84
CA ASP A 170 -35.89 -17.59 8.62
C ASP A 170 -36.70 -16.39 9.15
N GLY A 171 -36.18 -15.17 9.05
CA GLY A 171 -36.83 -13.94 9.53
C GLY A 171 -37.85 -13.30 8.57
N ASP A 172 -37.88 -13.72 7.29
CA ASP A 172 -38.76 -13.15 6.24
C ASP A 172 -39.85 -14.13 5.76
N ALA A 173 -40.09 -15.24 6.49
CA ALA A 173 -41.06 -16.27 6.11
C ALA A 173 -42.42 -16.17 6.85
N ASP A 174 -42.68 -15.12 7.64
CA ASP A 174 -43.96 -14.90 8.33
C ASP A 174 -44.56 -13.51 8.07
N ALA A 175 -44.67 -13.15 6.78
CA ALA A 175 -45.64 -12.17 6.31
C ALA A 175 -46.43 -12.80 5.15
N GLY A 176 -47.30 -13.74 5.49
CA GLY A 176 -48.32 -14.24 4.58
C GLY A 176 -49.40 -13.18 4.34
N ASP A 177 -49.72 -12.99 3.05
CA ASP A 177 -50.97 -12.47 2.46
C ASP A 177 -51.32 -10.99 2.79
N GLU A 178 -51.49 -10.08 1.83
CA GLU A 178 -52.74 -9.88 1.11
C GLU A 178 -52.55 -8.81 -0.01
N GLY A 179 -53.09 -9.06 -1.21
CA GLY A 179 -53.60 -7.97 -2.07
C GLY A 179 -52.98 -7.78 -3.46
N VAL A 180 -53.47 -8.54 -4.44
CA VAL A 180 -53.50 -8.12 -5.86
C VAL A 180 -54.52 -6.98 -6.01
N HIS A 181 -54.10 -5.83 -6.53
CA HIS A 181 -55.00 -4.90 -7.22
C HIS A 181 -54.42 -4.53 -8.59
N LEU A 182 -55.30 -4.68 -9.58
CA LEU A 182 -55.13 -4.46 -11.01
C LEU A 182 -54.78 -3.00 -11.35
#